data_AF-A0A936MTV8-F1
#
_entry.id   AF-A0A936MTV8-F1
#
_cell.length_a   1.000
_cell.length_b   1.000
_cell.length_c   1.000
_cell.angle_alpha   90.00
_cell.angle_beta   90.00
_cell.angle_gamma   90.00
#
_symmetry.space_group_name_H-M   'P 1'
#
loop_
_entity.id
_entity.type
_entity.pdbx_description
1 polymer ?
#
loop_
_entity_poly.entity_id
_entity_poly.type
_entity_poly.pdbx_seq_one_letter_code
_entity_poly.pdbx_strand_id
1 'polypeptide(L)'
;MSTGTKSPYVGPLVVDVTTLKDHLVDYAPGAQVGLKHEKPGIGDVLIELKEAKNGPLAAAGISTEIVTRIESRTVTIDEIRKHKAVARKIYEVLGETEADLENAREGDIAIVARGAQTAAQHLDAGTKAHFEKTLKYYSQIADKAVATRKKNAATNEEGVE
;
A
#
# COMPACT_ATOMS: atom_id res chain seq x y z
N MET A 1 0.73 -14.49 -19.63
CA MET A 1 0.31 -13.61 -18.53
C MET A 1 -0.32 -14.50 -17.46
N SER A 2 0.24 -14.55 -16.26
CA SER A 2 -0.35 -15.34 -15.18
C SER A 2 -1.65 -14.65 -14.75
N THR A 3 -2.79 -15.16 -15.21
CA THR A 3 -4.10 -14.77 -14.69
C THR A 3 -4.26 -15.47 -13.34
N GLY A 4 -3.65 -14.88 -12.29
CA GLY A 4 -3.95 -15.29 -10.93
C GLY A 4 -5.45 -15.27 -10.72
N THR A 5 -6.00 -16.35 -10.18
CA THR A 5 -7.45 -16.46 -9.92
C THR A 5 -7.86 -15.38 -8.92
N LYS A 6 -8.58 -14.36 -9.39
CA LYS A 6 -9.23 -13.34 -8.55
C LYS A 6 -10.24 -14.03 -7.65
N SER A 7 -10.05 -13.91 -6.34
CA SER A 7 -10.96 -14.46 -5.33
C SER A 7 -11.49 -13.33 -4.46
N PRO A 8 -12.77 -13.36 -4.05
CA PRO A 8 -13.30 -12.39 -3.10
C PRO A 8 -12.49 -12.40 -1.80
N TYR A 9 -12.24 -11.22 -1.24
CA TYR A 9 -11.61 -11.12 0.06
C TYR A 9 -12.56 -11.60 1.16
N VAL A 10 -12.11 -12.57 1.95
CA VAL A 10 -12.86 -13.19 3.06
C VAL A 10 -12.23 -12.92 4.43
N GLY A 11 -11.23 -12.04 4.49
CA GLY A 11 -10.55 -11.68 5.73
C GLY A 11 -11.30 -10.61 6.54
N PRO A 12 -10.71 -10.15 7.66
CA PRO A 12 -11.30 -9.11 8.50
C PRO A 12 -11.53 -7.81 7.73
N LEU A 13 -12.69 -7.18 7.97
CA LEU A 13 -13.10 -5.91 7.37
C LEU A 13 -13.01 -4.72 8.34
N VAL A 14 -12.78 -4.98 9.62
CA VAL A 14 -12.73 -3.97 10.68
C VAL A 14 -11.45 -4.13 11.48
N VAL A 15 -10.80 -3.01 11.74
CA VAL A 15 -9.67 -2.91 12.68
C VAL A 15 -10.12 -2.02 13.83
N ASP A 16 -10.59 -2.64 14.90
CA ASP A 16 -10.98 -1.93 16.12
C ASP A 16 -9.75 -1.75 17.02
N VAL A 17 -9.38 -0.50 17.29
CA VAL A 17 -8.25 -0.13 18.17
C VAL A 17 -8.73 0.61 19.43
N THR A 18 -10.02 0.52 19.77
CA THR A 18 -10.62 1.23 20.90
C THR A 18 -9.92 0.92 22.22
N THR A 19 -9.46 -0.32 22.40
CA THR A 19 -8.69 -0.76 23.58
C THR A 19 -7.34 -0.08 23.72
N LEU A 20 -6.78 0.46 22.62
CA LEU A 20 -5.48 1.11 22.57
C LEU A 20 -5.59 2.65 22.64
N LYS A 21 -6.79 3.22 22.80
CA LYS A 21 -7.03 4.67 22.69
C LYS A 21 -6.04 5.54 23.48
N ASP A 22 -5.66 5.11 24.68
CA ASP A 22 -4.80 5.87 25.59
C ASP A 22 -3.29 5.70 25.26
N HIS A 23 -2.98 4.85 24.27
CA HIS A 23 -1.62 4.55 23.80
C HIS A 23 -1.35 5.03 22.37
N LEU A 24 -2.38 5.43 21.62
CA LEU A 24 -2.24 5.90 20.24
C LEU A 24 -1.62 7.29 20.21
N VAL A 25 -0.66 7.48 19.30
CA VAL A 25 0.04 8.76 19.10
C VAL A 25 0.06 9.08 17.62
N ASP A 26 -0.31 10.32 17.28
CA ASP A 26 -0.19 10.87 15.93
C ASP A 26 0.98 11.86 15.87
N TYR A 27 2.06 11.44 15.21
CA TYR A 27 3.24 12.28 15.01
C TYR A 27 3.10 13.06 13.71
N ALA A 28 3.45 14.35 13.75
CA ALA A 28 3.58 15.15 12.53
C ALA A 28 4.54 14.48 11.51
N PRO A 29 4.36 14.72 10.20
CA PRO A 29 5.24 14.16 9.18
C PRO A 29 6.73 14.42 9.48
N GLY A 30 7.54 13.36 9.47
CA GLY A 30 8.97 13.43 9.77
C GLY A 30 9.33 13.46 11.27
N ALA A 31 8.37 13.62 12.19
CA ALA A 31 8.64 13.67 13.64
C ALA A 31 8.97 12.30 14.27
N GLN A 32 8.90 11.21 13.50
CA GLN A 32 9.32 9.88 13.94
C GLN A 32 10.84 9.66 13.85
N VAL A 33 11.58 10.59 13.23
CA VAL A 33 13.04 10.50 13.09
C VAL A 33 13.69 10.56 14.47
N GLY A 34 14.60 9.62 14.75
CA GLY A 34 15.31 9.53 16.03
C GLY A 34 14.60 8.70 17.11
N LEU A 35 13.38 8.21 16.86
CA LEU A 35 12.76 7.22 17.74
C LEU A 35 13.57 5.92 17.74
N LYS A 36 13.70 5.31 18.93
CA LYS A 36 14.42 4.05 19.09
C LYS A 36 13.49 2.90 18.75
N HIS A 37 14.02 1.92 18.02
CA HIS A 37 13.28 0.72 17.64
C HIS A 37 13.87 -0.52 18.31
N GLU A 38 13.05 -1.56 18.34
CA GLU A 38 13.47 -2.90 18.73
C GLU A 38 14.69 -3.33 17.91
N LYS A 39 15.62 -4.01 18.58
CA LYS A 39 16.83 -4.57 17.97
C LYS A 39 16.75 -6.10 17.99
N PRO A 40 17.48 -6.80 17.10
CA PRO A 40 17.64 -8.25 17.20
C PRO A 40 18.10 -8.67 18.61
N GLY A 41 17.52 -9.75 19.14
CA GLY A 41 17.82 -10.27 20.48
C GLY A 41 16.95 -9.72 21.61
N ILE A 42 15.92 -8.92 21.33
CA ILE A 42 15.04 -8.39 22.39
C ILE A 42 14.34 -9.49 23.22
N GLY A 43 14.03 -10.63 22.60
CA GLY A 43 13.32 -11.73 23.26
C GLY A 43 14.13 -12.28 24.44
N ASP A 44 15.42 -12.54 24.22
CA ASP A 44 16.34 -13.03 25.24
C ASP A 44 16.49 -12.00 26.37
N VAL A 45 16.60 -10.71 26.02
CA VAL A 45 16.66 -9.62 27.00
C VAL A 45 15.39 -9.56 27.86
N LEU A 46 14.20 -9.74 27.28
CA LEU A 46 12.95 -9.74 28.04
C LEU A 46 12.85 -10.93 29.00
N ILE A 47 13.36 -12.09 28.60
CA ILE A 47 13.45 -13.28 29.47
C ILE A 47 14.41 -13.00 30.64
N GLU A 48 15.62 -12.52 30.34
CA GLU A 48 16.62 -12.17 31.35
C GLU A 48 16.08 -11.14 32.36
N LEU A 49 15.48 -10.05 31.88
CA LEU A 49 14.92 -9.01 32.74
C LEU A 49 13.80 -9.53 33.64
N LYS A 50 12.98 -10.46 33.13
CA LYS A 50 11.92 -11.09 33.91
C LYS A 50 12.49 -11.95 35.04
N GLU A 51 13.54 -12.73 34.77
CA GLU A 51 14.24 -13.53 35.77
C GLU A 51 14.99 -12.68 36.80
N ALA A 52 15.56 -11.54 36.37
CA ALA A 52 16.28 -10.60 37.22
C ALA A 52 15.42 -9.99 38.35
N LYS A 53 14.09 -10.08 38.25
CA LYS A 53 13.16 -9.71 39.34
C LYS A 53 13.37 -10.52 40.63
N ASN A 54 14.02 -11.68 40.54
CA ASN A 54 14.25 -12.58 41.67
C ASN A 54 15.49 -12.22 42.52
N GLY A 55 16.08 -11.03 42.35
CA GLY A 55 17.19 -10.58 43.20
C GLY A 55 18.23 -9.68 42.53
N PRO A 56 18.71 -9.99 41.31
CA PRO A 56 19.75 -9.20 40.65
C PRO A 56 19.43 -7.71 40.51
N LEU A 57 18.16 -7.35 40.25
CA LEU A 57 17.75 -5.95 40.20
C LEU A 57 17.92 -5.24 41.54
N ALA A 58 17.47 -5.87 42.63
CA ALA A 58 17.58 -5.30 43.97
C ALA A 58 19.05 -5.15 44.40
N ALA A 59 19.89 -6.15 44.09
CA ALA A 59 21.33 -6.10 44.33
C ALA A 59 22.02 -4.94 43.58
N ALA A 60 21.50 -4.58 42.40
CA ALA A 60 21.96 -3.44 41.62
C ALA A 60 21.30 -2.10 42.00
N GLY A 61 20.41 -2.07 43.00
CA GLY A 61 19.65 -0.87 43.38
C GLY A 61 18.61 -0.44 42.34
N ILE A 62 18.21 -1.35 41.44
CA ILE A 62 17.25 -1.10 40.36
C ILE A 62 15.86 -1.55 40.81
N SER A 63 14.88 -0.66 40.63
CA SER A 63 13.49 -0.93 41.00
C SER A 63 12.81 -1.93 40.03
N THR A 64 12.08 -2.89 40.59
CA THR A 64 11.33 -3.91 39.83
C THR A 64 10.20 -3.34 38.98
N GLU A 65 9.73 -2.14 39.33
CA GLU A 65 8.73 -1.39 38.59
C GLU A 65 9.23 -1.01 37.19
N ILE A 66 10.56 -0.84 37.00
CA ILE A 66 11.13 -0.57 35.68
C ILE A 66 10.86 -1.75 34.74
N VAL A 67 11.14 -2.98 35.18
CA VAL A 67 10.89 -4.18 34.37
C VAL A 67 9.39 -4.39 34.14
N THR A 68 8.56 -4.13 35.14
CA THR A 68 7.10 -4.19 34.98
C THR A 68 6.59 -3.22 33.90
N ARG A 69 7.14 -2.00 33.83
CA ARG A 69 6.82 -1.07 32.73
C ARG A 69 7.32 -1.55 31.37
N ILE A 70 8.48 -2.21 31.32
CA ILE A 70 9.01 -2.80 30.08
C ILE A 70 8.05 -3.87 29.58
N GLU A 71 7.65 -4.82 30.44
CA GLU A 71 6.70 -5.89 30.10
C GLU A 71 5.36 -5.33 29.61
N SER A 72 4.79 -4.35 30.31
CA SER A 72 3.54 -3.70 29.90
C SER A 72 3.66 -3.07 28.51
N ARG A 73 4.76 -2.35 28.24
CA ARG A 73 5.00 -1.76 26.91
C ARG A 73 5.17 -2.83 25.83
N THR A 74 5.85 -3.93 26.13
CA THR A 74 6.00 -5.05 25.19
C THR A 74 4.64 -5.62 24.80
N VAL A 75 3.76 -5.87 25.77
CA VAL A 75 2.40 -6.37 25.51
C VAL A 75 1.62 -5.40 24.61
N THR A 76 1.62 -4.10 24.94
CA THR A 76 0.95 -3.08 24.13
C THR A 76 1.52 -2.99 22.71
N ILE A 77 2.85 -3.11 22.55
CA ILE A 77 3.51 -3.12 21.23
C ILE A 77 3.05 -4.32 20.40
N ASP A 78 2.94 -5.51 21.02
CA ASP A 78 2.49 -6.71 20.32
C ASP A 78 1.03 -6.63 19.91
N GLU A 79 0.17 -6.04 20.74
CA GLU A 79 -1.21 -5.72 20.36
C GLU A 79 -1.27 -4.76 19.17
N ILE A 80 -0.53 -3.65 19.22
CA ILE A 80 -0.42 -2.70 18.10
C ILE A 80 0.04 -3.43 16.82
N ARG A 81 1.02 -4.32 16.90
CA ARG A 81 1.54 -5.09 15.75
C ARG A 81 0.47 -5.97 15.13
N LYS A 82 -0.38 -6.62 15.92
CA LYS A 82 -1.50 -7.43 15.44
C LYS A 82 -2.50 -6.57 14.65
N HIS A 83 -2.91 -5.42 15.22
CA HIS A 83 -3.81 -4.50 14.52
C HIS A 83 -3.18 -3.93 13.23
N LYS A 84 -1.89 -3.57 13.26
CA LYS A 84 -1.16 -3.11 12.07
C LYS A 84 -1.11 -4.14 10.95
N ALA A 85 -1.00 -5.43 11.28
CA ALA A 85 -1.00 -6.49 10.27
C ALA A 85 -2.35 -6.56 9.55
N VAL A 86 -3.46 -6.51 10.29
CA VAL A 86 -4.82 -6.50 9.71
C VAL A 86 -5.04 -5.25 8.89
N ALA A 87 -4.71 -4.07 9.43
CA ALA A 87 -4.84 -2.80 8.71
C ALA A 87 -4.06 -2.77 7.40
N ARG A 88 -2.83 -3.31 7.40
CA ARG A 88 -2.01 -3.42 6.18
C ARG A 88 -2.69 -4.28 5.12
N LYS A 89 -3.27 -5.42 5.50
CA LYS A 89 -3.94 -6.29 4.53
C LYS A 89 -5.22 -5.66 3.99
N ILE A 90 -5.98 -4.94 4.81
CA ILE A 90 -7.15 -4.17 4.33
C ILE A 90 -6.71 -3.11 3.33
N TYR A 91 -5.67 -2.33 3.65
CA TYR A 91 -5.13 -1.32 2.73
C TYR A 91 -4.66 -1.93 1.40
N GLU A 92 -3.97 -3.07 1.45
CA GLU A 92 -3.55 -3.84 0.26
C GLU A 92 -4.74 -4.25 -0.60
N VAL A 93 -5.77 -4.87 -0.01
CA VAL A 93 -6.96 -5.33 -0.74
C VAL A 93 -7.77 -4.17 -1.32
N LEU A 94 -7.82 -3.02 -0.64
CA LEU A 94 -8.43 -1.81 -1.19
C LEU A 94 -7.68 -1.33 -2.44
N GLY A 95 -6.35 -1.32 -2.42
CA GLY A 95 -5.54 -0.97 -3.59
C GLY A 95 -5.68 -1.98 -4.74
N GLU A 96 -5.74 -3.28 -4.44
CA GLU A 96 -6.01 -4.32 -5.44
C GLU A 96 -7.40 -4.15 -6.08
N THR A 97 -8.40 -3.84 -5.26
CA THR A 97 -9.79 -3.63 -5.70
C THR A 97 -9.91 -2.35 -6.53
N GLU A 98 -9.25 -1.27 -6.11
CA GLU A 98 -9.17 -0.02 -6.88
C GLU A 98 -8.58 -0.29 -8.26
N ALA A 99 -7.41 -0.92 -8.34
CA ALA A 99 -6.75 -1.22 -9.61
C ALA A 99 -7.61 -2.10 -10.53
N ASP A 100 -8.32 -3.09 -9.98
CA ASP A 100 -9.24 -3.94 -10.75
C ASP A 100 -10.44 -3.15 -11.31
N LEU A 101 -11.04 -2.28 -10.50
CA LEU A 101 -12.15 -1.42 -10.92
C LEU A 101 -11.70 -0.37 -11.94
N GLU A 102 -10.50 0.19 -11.77
CA GLU A 102 -9.92 1.10 -12.74
C GLU A 102 -9.69 0.39 -14.07
N ASN A 103 -9.10 -0.81 -14.06
CA ASN A 103 -8.91 -1.59 -15.27
C ASN A 103 -10.24 -1.93 -15.97
N ALA A 104 -11.28 -2.31 -15.22
CA ALA A 104 -12.62 -2.53 -15.77
C ALA A 104 -13.18 -1.25 -16.41
N ARG A 105 -13.09 -0.11 -15.70
CA ARG A 105 -13.51 1.21 -16.21
C ARG A 105 -12.78 1.59 -17.50
N GLU A 106 -11.47 1.37 -17.58
CA GLU A 106 -10.69 1.62 -18.79
C GLU A 106 -11.13 0.74 -19.97
N GLY A 107 -11.46 -0.53 -19.68
CA GLY A 107 -12.05 -1.45 -20.66
C GLY A 107 -13.38 -0.91 -21.23
N ASP A 108 -14.27 -0.45 -20.36
CA ASP A 108 -15.56 0.12 -20.76
C ASP A 108 -15.39 1.42 -21.58
N ILE A 109 -14.47 2.30 -21.18
CA ILE A 109 -14.12 3.51 -21.95
C ILE A 109 -13.62 3.14 -23.35
N ALA A 110 -12.78 2.11 -23.47
CA ALA A 110 -12.28 1.65 -24.76
C ALA A 110 -13.41 1.13 -25.67
N ILE A 111 -14.39 0.41 -25.12
CA ILE A 111 -15.57 -0.05 -25.85
C ILE A 111 -16.36 1.15 -26.40
N VAL A 112 -16.64 2.15 -25.55
CA VAL A 112 -17.36 3.37 -25.95
C VAL A 112 -16.58 4.15 -27.01
N ALA A 113 -15.28 4.34 -26.82
CA ALA A 113 -14.43 5.07 -27.76
C ALA A 113 -14.42 4.43 -29.15
N ARG A 114 -14.27 3.09 -29.22
CA ARG A 114 -14.33 2.35 -30.50
C ARG A 114 -15.70 2.44 -31.15
N GLY A 115 -16.77 2.27 -30.38
CA GLY A 115 -18.14 2.42 -30.87
C GLY A 115 -18.38 3.80 -31.50
N ALA A 116 -17.92 4.87 -30.83
CA ALA A 116 -18.01 6.23 -31.34
C ALA A 116 -17.20 6.45 -32.63
N GLN A 117 -16.00 5.85 -32.74
CA GLN A 117 -15.20 5.90 -33.97
C GLN A 117 -15.90 5.20 -35.14
N THR A 118 -16.42 3.99 -34.90
CA THR A 118 -17.15 3.22 -35.92
C THR A 118 -18.41 3.96 -36.38
N ALA A 119 -19.19 4.52 -35.44
CA ALA A 119 -20.37 5.31 -35.76
C ALA A 119 -20.02 6.58 -36.55
N ALA A 120 -18.94 7.28 -36.17
CA ALA A 120 -18.46 8.46 -36.90
C ALA A 120 -18.03 8.14 -38.34
N GLN A 121 -17.50 6.93 -38.58
CA GLN A 121 -17.02 6.52 -39.89
C GLN A 121 -18.15 6.01 -40.81
N HIS A 122 -19.16 5.33 -40.26
CA HIS A 122 -20.13 4.57 -41.06
C HIS A 122 -21.58 5.05 -40.93
N LEU A 123 -21.92 5.82 -39.91
CA LEU A 123 -23.29 6.26 -39.65
C LEU A 123 -23.43 7.79 -39.76
N ASP A 124 -22.73 8.54 -38.89
CA ASP A 124 -22.79 9.99 -38.85
C ASP A 124 -21.47 10.60 -38.38
N ALA A 125 -20.81 11.36 -39.24
CA ALA A 125 -19.56 12.06 -38.94
C ALA A 125 -19.67 13.04 -37.76
N GLY A 126 -20.87 13.57 -37.48
CA GLY A 126 -21.14 14.45 -36.33
C GLY A 126 -20.94 13.76 -34.97
N THR A 127 -21.07 12.44 -34.91
CA THR A 127 -20.91 11.63 -33.70
C THR A 127 -19.57 11.89 -32.99
N LYS A 128 -18.51 12.18 -33.76
CA LYS A 128 -17.18 12.44 -33.20
C LYS A 128 -17.16 13.63 -32.23
N ALA A 129 -17.94 14.68 -32.51
CA ALA A 129 -17.98 15.88 -31.69
C ALA A 129 -18.55 15.61 -30.28
N HIS A 130 -19.50 14.67 -30.17
CA HIS A 130 -20.10 14.29 -28.89
C HIS A 130 -19.14 13.50 -27.97
N PHE A 131 -18.13 12.84 -28.55
CA PHE A 131 -17.18 11.97 -27.81
C PHE A 131 -15.74 12.49 -27.84
N GLU A 132 -15.51 13.76 -28.18
CA GLU A 132 -14.16 14.31 -28.37
C GLU A 132 -13.22 14.04 -27.18
N LYS A 133 -13.68 14.28 -25.95
CA LYS A 133 -12.88 14.05 -24.73
C LYS A 133 -12.54 12.57 -24.53
N THR A 134 -13.51 11.69 -24.75
CA THR A 134 -13.33 10.23 -24.63
C THR A 134 -12.32 9.72 -25.65
N LEU A 135 -12.43 10.18 -26.91
CA LEU A 135 -11.51 9.81 -27.98
C LEU A 135 -10.09 10.32 -27.72
N LYS A 136 -9.96 11.58 -27.25
CA LYS A 136 -8.68 12.16 -26.86
C LYS A 136 -8.05 11.45 -25.65
N TYR A 137 -8.85 11.03 -24.69
CA TYR A 137 -8.36 10.26 -23.55
C TYR A 137 -7.88 8.87 -23.97
N TYR A 138 -8.70 8.15 -24.75
CA TYR A 138 -8.38 6.82 -25.27
C TYR A 138 -7.13 6.82 -26.17
N SER A 139 -6.86 7.89 -26.92
CA SER A 139 -5.67 7.98 -27.78
C SER A 139 -4.36 8.09 -27.02
N GLN A 140 -4.36 8.49 -25.75
CA GLN A 140 -3.13 8.76 -24.98
C GLN A 140 -2.20 7.56 -24.91
N ILE A 141 -2.73 6.33 -24.85
CA ILE A 141 -1.93 5.10 -24.85
C ILE A 141 -1.21 4.93 -26.19
N ALA A 142 -1.92 5.15 -27.30
CA ALA A 142 -1.34 5.08 -28.64
C ALA A 142 -0.29 6.18 -28.85
N ASP A 143 -0.57 7.39 -28.39
CA ASP A 143 0.34 8.54 -28.49
C ASP A 143 1.65 8.28 -27.73
N LYS A 144 1.55 7.72 -26.52
CA LYS A 144 2.73 7.28 -25.74
C LYS A 144 3.51 6.18 -26.46
N ALA A 145 2.83 5.16 -26.99
CA ALA A 145 3.49 4.07 -27.71
C ALA A 145 4.25 4.56 -28.96
N VAL A 146 3.66 5.51 -29.71
CA VAL A 146 4.33 6.16 -30.85
C VAL A 146 5.56 6.94 -30.40
N ALA A 147 5.46 7.71 -29.31
CA ALA A 147 6.59 8.46 -28.75
C ALA A 147 7.73 7.52 -28.32
N THR A 148 7.42 6.41 -27.65
CA THR A 148 8.42 5.40 -27.27
C THR A 148 9.09 4.77 -28.49
N ARG A 149 8.33 4.42 -29.54
CA ARG A 149 8.89 3.87 -30.79
C ARG A 149 9.84 4.85 -31.47
N LYS A 150 9.46 6.13 -31.56
CA LYS A 150 10.32 7.19 -32.11
C LYS A 150 11.62 7.37 -31.33
N LYS A 151 11.53 7.36 -29.99
CA LYS A 151 12.72 7.44 -29.12
C LYS A 151 13.66 6.26 -29.37
N ASN A 152 13.14 5.03 -29.38
CA ASN A 152 13.96 3.84 -29.59
C ASN A 152 14.60 3.79 -30.97
N ALA A 153 13.92 4.28 -32.02
CA ALA A 153 14.51 4.40 -33.35
C ALA A 153 15.70 5.38 -33.36
N ALA A 154 15.55 6.56 -32.77
CA ALA A 154 16.63 7.55 -32.67
C ALA A 154 17.83 7.05 -31.83
N THR A 155 17.58 6.32 -30.73
CA THR A 155 18.66 5.80 -29.86
C THR A 155 19.43 4.65 -30.52
N ASN A 156 18.79 3.88 -31.42
CA ASN A 156 19.46 2.84 -32.20
C ASN A 156 20.26 3.40 -33.38
N GLU A 157 19.89 4.56 -33.91
CA GLU A 157 20.64 5.24 -34.98
C GLU A 157 21.93 5.91 -34.44
N GLU A 158 21.94 6.36 -33.19
CA GLU A 158 23.11 6.97 -32.54
C GLU A 158 24.11 5.96 -31.92
N GLY A 159 23.77 4.66 -31.88
CA GLY A 159 24.62 3.57 -31.34
C GLY A 159 25.39 2.78 -32.39
N VAL A 160 25.38 3.24 -33.65
CA VAL A 160 26.11 2.65 -34.79
C VAL A 160 27.10 3.69 -35.31
N GLU A 161 28.08 4.05 -34.48
CA GLU A 161 29.34 4.72 -34.87
C GLU A 161 30.52 4.09 -34.13
#